data_AF-A0AA96RWN0-F1
#
_entry.id   AF-A0AA96RWN0-F1
#
_cell.length_a   1.000
_cell.length_b   1.000
_cell.length_c   1.000
_cell.angle_alpha   90.00
_cell.angle_beta   90.00
_cell.angle_gamma   90.00
#
_symmetry.space_group_name_H-M   'P 1'
#
loop_
_entity.id
_entity.type
_entity.pdbx_description
1 polymer ?
#
loop_
_entity_poly.entity_id
_entity_poly.type
_entity_poly.pdbx_seq_one_letter_code
_entity_poly.pdbx_strand_id
1 'polypeptide(L)'
;MTITSTAGLSAILRQAPAISPSLTCREALRVQFQHPESKCIVVRSSSNEPVGLIMCERFFLKATGRMGIDQFYNEPVSKLMNRSPLTADISASPESLWAEAMQRPEAMRQDCIIVTDNGRIAGILHPAELLR
;
A
#
# COMPACT_ATOMS: atom_id res chain seq x y z
N MET A 1 3.81 18.74 34.49
CA MET A 1 2.59 18.34 33.78
C MET A 1 2.85 18.55 32.29
N THR A 2 3.33 17.51 31.60
CA THR A 2 3.59 17.52 30.16
C THR A 2 3.18 16.15 29.63
N ILE A 3 1.91 16.05 29.26
CA ILE A 3 1.38 14.93 28.46
C ILE A 3 1.82 15.21 27.02
N THR A 4 3.03 14.77 26.66
CA THR A 4 3.42 14.65 25.27
C THR A 4 2.58 13.50 24.71
N SER A 5 1.50 13.83 24.02
CA SER A 5 0.64 12.85 23.36
C SER A 5 1.50 12.08 22.36
N THR A 6 1.88 10.85 22.70
CA THR A 6 2.45 9.89 21.75
C THR A 6 1.34 9.59 20.73
N ALA A 7 1.27 10.38 19.68
CA ALA A 7 0.32 10.14 18.60
C ALA A 7 0.73 8.81 17.95
N GLY A 8 -0.01 7.74 18.25
CA GLY A 8 0.18 6.45 17.62
C GLY A 8 -0.10 6.52 16.11
N LEU A 9 0.16 5.41 15.41
CA LEU A 9 -0.02 5.36 13.95
C LEU A 9 -1.41 5.82 13.50
N SER A 10 -2.45 5.62 14.33
CA SER A 10 -3.83 6.03 14.10
C SER A 10 -3.98 7.52 13.71
N ALA A 11 -3.14 8.41 14.23
CA ALA A 11 -3.25 9.85 13.99
C ALA A 11 -2.79 10.28 12.59
N ILE A 12 -2.00 9.43 11.92
CA ILE A 12 -1.38 9.71 10.62
C ILE A 12 -1.84 8.75 9.52
N LEU A 13 -2.85 7.91 9.80
CA LEU A 13 -3.41 7.00 8.82
C LEU A 13 -4.11 7.75 7.69
N ARG A 14 -3.94 7.21 6.48
CA ARG A 14 -4.69 7.60 5.29
C ARG A 14 -5.47 6.41 4.78
N GLN A 15 -6.61 6.71 4.17
CA GLN A 15 -7.36 5.71 3.43
C GLN A 15 -6.73 5.52 2.06
N ALA A 16 -6.76 4.28 1.56
CA ALA A 16 -6.42 3.93 0.20
C ALA A 16 -7.49 2.99 -0.36
N PRO A 17 -7.74 3.03 -1.67
CA PRO A 17 -8.63 2.07 -2.30
C PRO A 17 -8.11 0.64 -2.07
N ALA A 18 -9.03 -0.29 -1.86
CA ALA A 18 -8.73 -1.69 -1.65
C ALA A 18 -9.46 -2.57 -2.67
N ILE A 19 -8.73 -3.50 -3.29
CA ILE A 19 -9.24 -4.34 -4.39
C ILE A 19 -8.98 -5.83 -4.14
N SER A 20 -9.78 -6.69 -4.76
CA SER A 20 -9.55 -8.14 -4.81
C SER A 20 -8.31 -8.49 -5.67
N PRO A 21 -7.53 -9.52 -5.30
CA PRO A 21 -6.42 -10.03 -6.11
C PRO A 21 -6.84 -10.60 -7.48
N SER A 22 -8.13 -10.92 -7.64
CA SER A 22 -8.71 -11.45 -8.88
C SER A 22 -9.10 -10.38 -9.89
N LEU A 23 -9.14 -9.10 -9.49
CA LEU A 23 -9.41 -8.00 -10.42
C LEU A 23 -8.31 -7.94 -11.48
N THR A 24 -8.71 -7.61 -12.70
CA THR A 24 -7.79 -7.40 -13.80
C THR A 24 -7.01 -6.12 -13.62
N CYS A 25 -5.84 -6.03 -14.26
CA CYS A 25 -5.05 -4.80 -14.24
C CYS A 25 -5.81 -3.62 -14.86
N ARG A 26 -6.68 -3.86 -15.85
CA ARG A 26 -7.58 -2.85 -16.41
C ARG A 26 -8.53 -2.27 -15.36
N GLU A 27 -9.12 -3.11 -14.53
CA GLU A 27 -10.02 -2.67 -13.47
C GLU A 27 -9.26 -1.93 -12.35
N ALA A 28 -8.06 -2.41 -12.00
CA ALA A 28 -7.20 -1.70 -11.05
C ALA A 28 -6.80 -0.31 -11.54
N LEU A 29 -6.51 -0.13 -12.84
CA LEU A 29 -6.28 1.19 -13.43
C LEU A 29 -7.51 2.09 -13.32
N ARG A 30 -8.70 1.56 -13.54
CA ARG A 30 -9.94 2.32 -13.34
C ARG A 30 -10.07 2.81 -11.90
N VAL A 31 -9.79 1.95 -10.91
CA VAL A 31 -9.76 2.34 -9.50
C VAL A 31 -8.71 3.43 -9.25
N GLN A 32 -7.51 3.30 -9.82
CA GLN A 32 -6.50 4.36 -9.73
C GLN A 32 -7.00 5.70 -10.27
N PHE A 33 -7.67 5.72 -11.43
CA PHE A 33 -8.23 6.95 -12.01
C PHE A 33 -9.39 7.55 -11.18
N GLN A 34 -10.10 6.73 -10.42
CA GLN A 34 -11.14 7.19 -9.48
C GLN A 34 -10.55 7.77 -8.19
N HIS A 35 -9.30 7.44 -7.86
CA HIS A 35 -8.58 7.86 -6.66
C HIS A 35 -7.22 8.49 -7.01
N PRO A 36 -7.17 9.58 -7.79
CA PRO A 36 -5.92 10.20 -8.23
C PRO A 36 -5.05 10.73 -7.07
N GLU A 37 -5.64 10.98 -5.90
CA GLU A 37 -4.96 11.36 -4.67
C GLU A 37 -4.18 10.21 -4.03
N SER A 38 -4.55 8.96 -4.32
CA SER A 38 -3.94 7.79 -3.69
C SER A 38 -2.66 7.37 -4.39
N LYS A 39 -1.57 7.26 -3.62
CA LYS A 39 -0.28 6.76 -4.10
C LYS A 39 -0.24 5.23 -4.27
N CYS A 40 -1.20 4.52 -3.68
CA CYS A 40 -1.24 3.07 -3.71
C CYS A 40 -2.66 2.52 -3.73
N ILE A 41 -2.75 1.22 -4.05
CA ILE A 41 -3.97 0.42 -3.91
C ILE A 41 -3.60 -0.79 -3.06
N VAL A 42 -4.35 -1.04 -2.00
CA VAL A 42 -4.19 -2.23 -1.17
C VAL A 42 -4.89 -3.40 -1.84
N VAL A 43 -4.21 -4.54 -1.96
CA VAL A 43 -4.83 -5.79 -2.41
C VAL A 43 -5.22 -6.59 -1.19
N ARG A 44 -6.49 -6.96 -1.07
CA ARG A 44 -7.04 -7.64 0.10
C ARG A 44 -7.74 -8.94 -0.25
N SER A 45 -7.68 -9.91 0.66
CA SER A 45 -8.49 -11.13 0.60
C SER A 45 -9.98 -10.84 0.83
N SER A 46 -10.82 -11.86 0.68
CA SER A 46 -12.23 -11.81 1.08
C SER A 46 -12.44 -11.60 2.60
N SER A 47 -11.45 -11.95 3.43
CA SER A 47 -11.43 -11.72 4.89
C SER A 47 -10.96 -10.32 5.30
N ASN A 48 -10.70 -9.42 4.34
CA ASN A 48 -10.15 -8.07 4.57
C ASN A 48 -8.71 -8.04 5.11
N GLU A 49 -7.95 -9.11 4.88
CA GLU A 49 -6.53 -9.17 5.20
C GLU A 49 -5.71 -8.64 4.01
N PRO A 50 -4.63 -7.88 4.26
CA PRO A 50 -3.78 -7.42 3.18
C PRO A 50 -2.97 -8.57 2.59
N VAL A 51 -3.08 -8.77 1.28
CA VAL A 51 -2.35 -9.81 0.53
C VAL A 51 -1.34 -9.20 -0.45
N GLY A 52 -1.36 -7.89 -0.64
CA GLY A 52 -0.39 -7.19 -1.45
C GLY A 52 -0.63 -5.69 -1.54
N LEU A 53 0.25 -5.02 -2.27
CA LEU A 53 0.21 -3.58 -2.50
C LEU A 53 0.56 -3.26 -3.95
N ILE A 54 -0.15 -2.30 -4.53
CA ILE A 54 0.20 -1.69 -5.81
C ILE A 54 0.61 -0.25 -5.54
N MET A 55 1.82 0.14 -5.92
CA MET A 55 2.16 1.57 -6.00
C MET A 55 1.74 2.11 -7.36
N CYS A 56 0.87 3.13 -7.35
CA CYS A 56 0.17 3.68 -8.51
C CYS A 56 1.13 4.13 -9.62
N GLU A 57 2.24 4.78 -9.27
CA GLU A 57 3.25 5.24 -10.22
C GLU A 57 3.88 4.07 -10.99
N ARG A 58 4.42 3.07 -10.27
CA ARG A 58 5.07 1.90 -10.88
C ARG A 58 4.09 1.05 -11.67
N PHE A 59 2.84 0.98 -11.23
CA PHE A 59 1.79 0.26 -11.94
C PHE A 59 1.38 0.97 -13.24
N PHE A 60 1.25 2.30 -13.21
CA PHE A 60 0.96 3.10 -14.39
C PHE A 60 2.09 3.00 -15.43
N LEU A 61 3.35 3.07 -15.01
CA LEU A 61 4.50 2.88 -15.92
C LEU A 61 4.48 1.50 -16.61
N LYS A 62 4.06 0.44 -15.91
CA LYS A 62 3.86 -0.88 -16.53
C LYS A 62 2.72 -0.86 -17.54
N ALA A 63 1.61 -0.20 -17.21
CA ALA A 63 0.44 -0.10 -18.08
C ALA A 63 0.69 0.69 -19.37
N THR A 64 1.58 1.68 -19.34
CA THR A 64 1.96 2.50 -20.50
C THR A 64 3.24 2.01 -21.19
N GLY A 65 3.82 0.90 -20.72
CA GLY A 65 5.06 0.34 -21.25
C GLY A 65 4.88 -0.28 -22.64
N ARG A 66 6.00 -0.65 -23.27
CA ARG A 66 6.03 -1.23 -24.64
C ARG A 66 5.61 -2.71 -24.69
N MET A 67 5.31 -3.35 -23.57
CA MET A 67 4.90 -4.76 -23.52
C MET A 67 3.40 -4.86 -23.81
N GLY A 68 3.00 -5.83 -24.63
CA GLY A 68 1.64 -6.02 -25.15
C GLY A 68 0.54 -5.60 -24.18
N ILE A 69 -0.01 -4.41 -24.44
CA ILE A 69 -1.00 -3.71 -23.61
C ILE A 69 -2.21 -4.61 -23.32
N ASP A 70 -2.63 -5.39 -24.31
CA ASP A 70 -3.76 -6.32 -24.19
C ASP A 70 -3.48 -7.49 -23.24
N GLN A 71 -2.24 -7.99 -23.20
CA GLN A 71 -1.88 -9.03 -22.25
C GLN A 71 -1.89 -8.46 -20.83
N PHE A 72 -1.21 -7.33 -20.61
CA PHE A 72 -1.17 -6.68 -19.30
C PHE A 72 -2.58 -6.42 -18.75
N TYR A 73 -3.48 -5.86 -19.55
CA TYR A 73 -4.82 -5.49 -19.09
C TYR A 73 -5.68 -6.67 -18.63
N ASN A 74 -5.48 -7.85 -19.20
CA ASN A 74 -6.25 -9.04 -18.86
C ASN A 74 -5.64 -9.87 -17.73
N GLU A 75 -4.39 -9.60 -17.34
CA GLU A 75 -3.76 -10.29 -16.22
C GLU A 75 -4.38 -9.87 -14.89
N PRO A 76 -4.51 -10.80 -13.92
CA PRO A 76 -4.97 -10.46 -12.58
C PRO A 76 -3.90 -9.66 -11.84
N VAL A 77 -4.35 -8.73 -11.01
CA VAL A 77 -3.52 -7.91 -10.13
C VAL A 77 -2.58 -8.75 -9.27
N SER A 78 -3.02 -9.92 -8.84
CA SER A 78 -2.22 -10.85 -8.04
C SER A 78 -0.87 -11.19 -8.66
N LYS A 79 -0.71 -11.13 -9.98
CA LYS A 79 0.56 -11.37 -10.67
C LYS A 79 1.53 -10.20 -10.62
N LEU A 80 1.04 -8.98 -10.46
CA LEU A 80 1.84 -7.75 -10.58
C LEU A 80 2.00 -6.98 -9.26
N MET A 81 1.16 -7.25 -8.26
CA MET A 81 1.24 -6.61 -6.95
C MET A 81 2.56 -6.93 -6.24
N ASN A 82 3.00 -6.03 -5.36
CA ASN A 82 4.00 -6.35 -4.36
C ASN A 82 3.37 -7.33 -3.36
N ARG A 83 3.86 -8.58 -3.33
CA ARG A 83 3.38 -9.65 -2.42
C ARG A 83 4.01 -9.59 -1.03
N SER A 84 5.03 -8.77 -0.85
CA SER A 84 5.70 -8.59 0.44
C SER A 84 5.71 -7.10 0.81
N PRO A 85 4.56 -6.43 0.89
CA PRO A 85 4.52 -5.06 1.38
C PRO A 85 4.90 -5.04 2.86
N LEU A 86 5.49 -3.93 3.31
CA LEU A 86 5.68 -3.69 4.74
C LEU A 86 4.29 -3.50 5.36
N THR A 87 3.97 -4.35 6.32
CA THR A 87 2.69 -4.36 7.02
C THR A 87 2.95 -4.32 8.52
N ALA A 88 2.26 -3.45 9.24
CA ALA A 88 2.44 -3.28 10.68
C ALA A 88 1.09 -3.26 11.41
N ASP A 89 1.09 -3.67 12.67
CA ASP A 89 -0.06 -3.45 13.55
C ASP A 89 -0.15 -1.98 13.96
N ILE A 90 -1.36 -1.49 14.22
CA ILE A 90 -1.65 -0.12 14.65
C ILE A 90 -0.94 0.26 15.96
N SER A 91 -0.60 -0.74 16.78
CA SER A 91 0.17 -0.56 18.02
C SER A 91 1.69 -0.50 17.81
N ALA A 92 2.19 -0.64 16.58
CA ALA A 92 3.62 -0.64 16.31
C ALA A 92 4.27 0.73 16.59
N SER A 93 5.52 0.69 17.04
CA SER A 93 6.32 1.91 17.25
C SER A 93 6.66 2.56 15.90
N PRO A 94 6.41 3.88 15.73
CA PRO A 94 6.84 4.62 14.55
C PRO A 94 8.34 4.50 14.26
N GLU A 95 9.18 4.49 15.30
CA GLU A 95 10.64 4.40 15.18
C GLU A 95 11.08 3.03 14.65
N SER A 96 10.52 1.95 15.20
CA SER A 96 10.80 0.59 14.74
C SER A 96 10.32 0.39 13.30
N LEU A 97 9.14 0.91 12.98
CA LEU A 97 8.57 0.82 11.64
C LEU A 97 9.38 1.61 10.61
N TRP A 98 9.93 2.76 11.00
CA TRP A 98 10.85 3.53 10.17
C TRP A 98 12.15 2.77 9.90
N ALA A 99 12.74 2.18 10.94
CA ALA A 99 13.96 1.37 10.79
C ALA A 99 13.73 0.18 9.85
N GLU A 100 12.60 -0.51 9.99
CA GLU A 100 12.21 -1.61 9.10
C GLU A 100 12.03 -1.15 7.65
N ALA A 101 11.37 0.00 7.43
CA ALA A 101 11.22 0.58 6.10
C ALA A 101 12.60 0.88 5.45
N MET A 102 13.58 1.35 6.22
CA MET A 102 14.92 1.65 5.71
C MET A 102 15.78 0.42 5.43
N GLN A 103 15.44 -0.74 6.00
CA GLN A 103 16.12 -2.01 5.70
C GLN A 103 15.63 -2.65 4.41
N ARG A 104 14.54 -2.15 3.82
CA ARG A 104 14.00 -2.67 2.56
C ARG A 104 14.89 -2.32 1.37
N PRO A 105 14.77 -3.08 0.25
CA PRO A 105 15.39 -2.69 -1.00
C PRO A 105 15.05 -1.24 -1.36
N GLU A 106 16.01 -0.53 -1.96
CA GLU A 106 15.88 0.90 -2.27
C GLU A 106 14.57 1.27 -2.97
N ALA A 107 14.17 0.49 -3.97
CA ALA A 107 12.94 0.67 -4.72
C ALA A 107 11.64 0.48 -3.90
N MET A 108 11.74 0.07 -2.63
CA MET A 108 10.62 -0.19 -1.72
C MET A 108 10.70 0.63 -0.41
N ARG A 109 11.80 1.34 -0.15
CA ARG A 109 11.96 2.15 1.08
C ARG A 109 10.94 3.29 1.19
N GLN A 110 10.35 3.70 0.08
CA GLN A 110 9.30 4.72 0.00
C GLN A 110 7.91 4.16 -0.30
N ASP A 111 7.77 2.83 -0.31
CA ASP A 111 6.45 2.22 -0.50
C ASP A 111 5.55 2.57 0.68
N CYS A 112 4.26 2.76 0.39
CA CYS A 112 3.27 2.86 1.45
C CYS A 112 3.33 1.62 2.34
N ILE A 113 3.18 1.84 3.64
CA ILE A 113 3.09 0.81 4.66
C ILE A 113 1.61 0.53 4.89
N ILE A 114 1.23 -0.74 4.90
CA ILE A 114 -0.13 -1.14 5.26
C ILE A 114 -0.19 -1.21 6.78
N VAL A 115 -1.15 -0.51 7.38
CA VAL A 115 -1.41 -0.61 8.81
C VAL A 115 -2.65 -1.46 9.03
N THR A 116 -2.52 -2.41 9.94
CA THR A 116 -3.59 -3.32 10.33
C THR A 116 -4.01 -3.09 11.77
N ASP A 117 -5.27 -3.36 12.08
CA ASP A 117 -5.78 -3.44 13.44
C ASP A 117 -6.47 -4.80 13.56
N ASN A 118 -5.95 -5.66 14.44
CA ASN A 118 -6.41 -7.05 14.59
C ASN A 118 -6.41 -7.81 13.25
N GLY A 119 -5.35 -7.66 12.46
CA GLY A 119 -5.15 -8.34 11.17
C GLY A 119 -5.98 -7.78 10.00
N ARG A 120 -6.85 -6.80 10.24
CA ARG A 120 -7.66 -6.14 9.20
C ARG A 120 -7.06 -4.81 8.81
N ILE A 121 -7.19 -4.43 7.54
CA ILE A 121 -6.68 -3.15 7.04
C ILE A 121 -7.35 -1.98 7.80
N ALA A 122 -6.54 -1.19 8.51
CA ALA A 122 -6.94 0.04 9.17
C ALA A 122 -6.66 1.26 8.28
N GLY A 123 -5.61 1.19 7.47
CA GLY A 123 -5.24 2.23 6.51
C GLY A 123 -3.84 2.02 5.96
N ILE A 124 -3.28 3.08 5.39
CA ILE A 124 -1.88 3.14 4.96
C ILE A 124 -1.20 4.38 5.53
N LEU A 125 0.12 4.39 5.52
CA LEU A 125 0.93 5.58 5.73
C LEU A 125 2.16 5.56 4.83
N HIS A 126 2.72 6.72 4.53
CA HIS A 126 4.00 6.82 3.86
C HIS A 126 5.13 6.82 4.91
N PRO A 127 6.27 6.13 4.69
CA PRO A 127 7.35 6.08 5.67
C PRO A 127 7.82 7.46 6.16
N ALA A 128 7.86 8.46 5.27
CA ALA A 128 8.19 9.84 5.61
C ALA A 128 7.26 10.51 6.65
N GLU A 129 6.08 9.96 6.90
CA GLU A 129 5.14 10.45 7.93
C GLU A 129 5.53 9.97 9.33
N LEU A 130 6.39 8.96 9.46
CA LEU A 130 6.88 8.42 10.74
C LEU A 130 7.93 9.33 11.41
N LEU A 131 8.46 10.32 10.69
CA LEU A 131 9.46 11.27 11.17
C LEU A 131 8.87 12.60 11.66
N ARG A 132 7.53 12.70 11.75
CA ARG A 132 6.83 13.93 12.11
C ARG A 132 6.54 14.05 13.59
#